data_AF-A0A353C3X1-F1
#
_entry.id   AF-A0A353C3X1-F1
#
_cell.length_a   1.000
_cell.length_b   1.000
_cell.length_c   1.000
_cell.angle_alpha   90.00
_cell.angle_beta   90.00
_cell.angle_gamma   90.00
#
_symmetry.space_group_name_H-M   'P 1'
#
loop_
_entity.id
_entity.type
_entity.pdbx_description
1 polymer ?
#
loop_
_entity_poly.entity_id
_entity_poly.type
_entity_poly.pdbx_seq_one_letter_code
_entity_poly.pdbx_strand_id
1 'polypeptide(L)'
;MKKVPFYSQMVNWDHEDSGFSGPEEIEKWQNKCCGIACLRMVLGYYHWGNRKELSYWELLNLGLECNAHCEKGWIHQGLLNMGRFFGIAGQCHRQVTMEEVVSAIDRGSLCIVSVTRAFLGGKSAEDILRAMNHQGSLYLKTKAYLENENQGFENKFPRGGHLVVAYDGVRENGVVKQIVCNHPSSYPEWNRAGWAVEIDKWRDSFSGNFIEFYAEDETKR
;
A
#
# COMPACT_ATOMS: atom_id res chain seq x y z
N MET A 1 -0.46 9.50 13.14
CA MET A 1 -0.33 8.64 11.95
C MET A 1 -0.19 7.20 12.39
N LYS A 2 -0.91 6.27 11.75
CA LYS A 2 -0.78 4.83 12.07
C LYS A 2 0.67 4.37 11.81
N LYS A 3 1.22 3.56 12.73
CA LYS A 3 2.53 2.92 12.55
C LYS A 3 2.36 1.62 11.78
N VAL A 4 2.25 1.71 10.46
CA VAL A 4 2.18 0.54 9.58
C VAL A 4 3.61 0.12 9.21
N PRO A 5 4.05 -1.11 9.49
CA PRO A 5 5.38 -1.56 9.11
C PRO A 5 5.54 -1.53 7.58
N PHE A 6 6.78 -1.41 7.13
CA PHE A 6 7.09 -1.40 5.71
C PHE A 6 7.84 -2.65 5.31
N TYR A 7 7.26 -3.38 4.35
CA TYR A 7 7.93 -4.50 3.70
C TYR A 7 7.98 -4.21 2.20
N SER A 8 9.17 -4.36 1.63
CA SER A 8 9.37 -4.17 0.20
C SER A 8 8.93 -5.40 -0.59
N GLN A 9 8.59 -5.22 -1.87
CA GLN A 9 8.51 -6.34 -2.80
C GLN A 9 9.88 -6.75 -3.35
N MET A 10 10.89 -5.91 -3.19
CA MET A 10 12.27 -6.23 -3.54
C MET A 10 12.82 -7.19 -2.48
N VAL A 11 13.20 -8.39 -2.92
CA VAL A 11 13.70 -9.46 -2.05
C VAL A 11 15.07 -9.07 -1.52
N ASN A 12 15.24 -9.16 -0.20
CA ASN A 12 16.53 -8.95 0.44
C ASN A 12 17.16 -10.31 0.77
N TRP A 13 17.97 -10.81 -0.16
CA TRP A 13 18.57 -12.14 -0.12
C TRP A 13 19.37 -12.42 1.16
N ASP A 14 20.11 -11.42 1.65
CA ASP A 14 21.03 -11.59 2.78
C ASP A 14 20.32 -11.67 4.14
N HIS A 15 18.99 -11.61 4.17
CA HIS A 15 18.19 -11.50 5.39
C HIS A 15 16.96 -12.43 5.39
N GLU A 16 15.76 -11.92 5.69
CA GLU A 16 14.56 -12.69 6.04
C GLU A 16 13.99 -13.56 4.90
N ASP A 17 14.53 -13.45 3.68
CA ASP A 17 13.98 -14.07 2.47
C ASP A 17 14.76 -15.33 2.03
N SER A 18 15.47 -15.99 2.95
CA SER A 18 16.43 -17.07 2.68
C SER A 18 15.87 -18.37 2.06
N GLY A 19 14.60 -18.41 1.67
CA GLY A 19 13.95 -19.59 1.11
C GLY A 19 14.02 -19.71 -0.41
N PHE A 20 14.43 -18.65 -1.11
CA PHE A 20 14.62 -18.69 -2.57
C PHE A 20 15.77 -19.61 -2.96
N SER A 21 15.59 -20.37 -4.05
CA SER A 21 16.59 -21.32 -4.54
C SER A 21 17.80 -20.67 -5.20
N GLY A 22 17.68 -19.41 -5.62
CA GLY A 22 18.76 -18.62 -6.21
C GLY A 22 18.28 -17.32 -6.87
N PRO A 23 19.21 -16.55 -7.47
CA PRO A 23 18.93 -15.24 -8.06
C PRO A 23 17.84 -15.25 -9.15
N GLU A 24 17.75 -16.32 -9.94
CA GLU A 24 16.72 -16.44 -11.00
C GLU A 24 15.29 -16.43 -10.43
N GLU A 25 15.10 -17.06 -9.27
CA GLU A 25 13.79 -17.11 -8.61
C GLU A 25 13.43 -15.77 -7.99
N ILE A 26 14.42 -15.03 -7.49
CA ILE A 26 14.26 -13.66 -7.03
C ILE A 26 13.82 -12.77 -8.19
N GLU A 27 14.54 -12.82 -9.32
CA GLU A 27 14.24 -12.00 -10.49
C GLU A 27 12.82 -12.25 -11.01
N LYS A 28 12.38 -13.52 -10.98
CA LYS A 28 11.03 -13.94 -11.33
C LYS A 28 9.95 -13.27 -10.48
N TRP A 29 10.20 -13.06 -9.19
CA TRP A 29 9.18 -12.67 -8.21
C TRP A 29 9.26 -11.22 -7.72
N GLN A 30 10.44 -10.61 -7.66
CA GLN A 30 10.62 -9.25 -7.12
C GLN A 30 9.75 -8.18 -7.82
N ASN A 31 9.37 -8.42 -9.07
CA ASN A 31 8.52 -7.52 -9.87
C ASN A 31 7.02 -7.88 -9.85
N LYS A 32 6.63 -8.93 -9.10
CA LYS A 32 5.28 -9.51 -9.08
C LYS A 32 4.66 -9.61 -7.70
N CYS A 33 5.36 -9.19 -6.65
CA CYS A 33 4.99 -9.49 -5.27
C CYS A 33 4.46 -8.31 -4.45
N CYS A 34 4.06 -7.21 -5.09
CA CYS A 34 3.40 -6.09 -4.41
C CYS A 34 2.25 -6.55 -3.51
N GLY A 35 1.48 -7.56 -3.93
CA GLY A 35 0.39 -8.15 -3.14
C GLY A 35 0.87 -8.84 -1.86
N ILE A 36 1.96 -9.61 -1.91
CA ILE A 36 2.58 -10.26 -0.74
C ILE A 36 3.17 -9.22 0.20
N ALA A 37 3.90 -8.25 -0.33
CA ALA A 37 4.44 -7.15 0.46
C ALA A 37 3.32 -6.37 1.17
N CYS A 38 2.23 -6.06 0.46
CA CYS A 38 1.05 -5.41 1.04
C CYS A 38 0.38 -6.25 2.13
N LEU A 39 0.18 -7.55 1.88
CA LEU A 39 -0.40 -8.44 2.88
C LEU A 39 0.50 -8.54 4.11
N ARG A 40 1.82 -8.67 3.94
CA ARG A 40 2.79 -8.71 5.05
C ARG A 40 2.73 -7.45 5.91
N MET A 41 2.55 -6.26 5.31
CA MET A 41 2.34 -5.01 6.05
C MET A 41 1.03 -5.02 6.86
N VAL A 42 -0.05 -5.55 6.29
CA VAL A 42 -1.34 -5.72 7.00
C VAL A 42 -1.19 -6.70 8.17
N LEU A 43 -0.55 -7.86 7.95
CA LEU A 43 -0.29 -8.85 9.00
C LEU A 43 0.56 -8.25 10.12
N GLY A 44 1.66 -7.57 9.77
CA GLY A 44 2.55 -6.93 10.72
C GLY A 44 1.86 -5.83 11.53
N TYR A 45 0.92 -5.09 10.94
CA TYR A 45 0.13 -4.08 11.67
C TYR A 45 -0.83 -4.71 12.69
N TYR A 46 -1.63 -5.71 12.28
CA TYR A 46 -2.66 -6.29 13.16
C TYR A 46 -2.12 -7.31 14.16
N HIS A 47 -1.00 -7.97 13.89
CA HIS A 47 -0.40 -8.99 14.77
C HIS A 47 0.89 -8.53 15.45
N TRP A 48 1.20 -7.23 15.41
CA TRP A 48 2.44 -6.68 15.98
C TRP A 48 2.70 -7.19 17.40
N GLY A 49 3.86 -7.83 17.60
CA GLY A 49 4.35 -8.26 18.91
C GLY A 49 3.81 -9.59 19.46
N ASN A 50 2.85 -10.24 18.79
CA ASN A 50 2.15 -11.42 19.35
C ASN A 50 2.29 -12.72 18.52
N ARG A 51 2.93 -12.70 17.34
CA ARG A 51 3.17 -13.91 16.52
C ARG A 51 4.52 -13.87 15.80
N LYS A 52 5.04 -15.06 15.43
CA LYS A 52 6.18 -15.19 14.51
C LYS A 52 5.82 -14.45 13.21
N GLU A 53 6.67 -13.52 12.81
CA GLU A 53 6.54 -12.86 11.52
C GLU A 53 6.87 -13.86 10.40
N LEU A 54 6.02 -13.94 9.39
CA LEU A 54 6.28 -14.77 8.22
C LEU A 54 7.26 -14.07 7.29
N SER A 55 8.27 -14.81 6.87
CA SER A 55 9.17 -14.41 5.79
C SER A 55 8.40 -14.17 4.49
N TYR A 56 9.01 -13.44 3.56
CA TYR A 56 8.47 -13.28 2.22
C TYR A 56 8.24 -14.63 1.54
N TRP A 57 9.20 -15.55 1.66
CA TRP A 57 9.13 -16.88 1.03
C TRP A 57 7.99 -17.73 1.57
N GLU A 58 7.80 -17.78 2.90
CA GLU A 58 6.69 -18.49 3.53
C GLU A 58 5.34 -17.94 3.03
N LEU A 59 5.19 -16.60 2.98
CA LEU A 59 3.95 -15.97 2.57
C LEU A 59 3.69 -16.10 1.06
N LEU A 60 4.73 -16.04 0.23
CA LEU A 60 4.66 -16.31 -1.21
C LEU A 60 4.15 -17.72 -1.48
N ASN A 61 4.78 -18.75 -0.90
CA ASN A 61 4.39 -20.14 -1.11
C ASN A 61 2.97 -20.42 -0.65
N LEU A 62 2.59 -19.92 0.54
CA LEU A 62 1.21 -20.01 1.01
C LEU A 62 0.23 -19.41 -0.01
N GLY A 63 0.58 -18.25 -0.58
CA GLY A 63 -0.24 -17.60 -1.61
C GLY A 63 -0.36 -18.43 -2.89
N LEU A 64 0.71 -19.10 -3.32
CA LEU A 64 0.69 -19.99 -4.48
C LEU A 64 -0.14 -21.25 -4.22
N GLU A 65 0.04 -21.90 -3.07
CA GLU A 65 -0.72 -23.08 -2.65
C GLU A 65 -2.22 -22.77 -2.55
N CYS A 66 -2.57 -21.57 -2.10
CA CYS A 66 -3.95 -21.08 -2.02
C CYS A 66 -4.52 -20.57 -3.36
N ASN A 67 -3.79 -20.71 -4.47
CA ASN A 67 -4.17 -20.17 -5.79
C ASN A 67 -4.51 -18.67 -5.74
N ALA A 68 -3.81 -17.89 -4.90
CA ALA A 68 -4.04 -16.45 -4.73
C ALA A 68 -3.31 -15.59 -5.78
N HIS A 69 -2.61 -16.21 -6.73
CA HIS A 69 -1.89 -15.55 -7.81
C HIS A 69 -2.24 -16.20 -9.16
N CYS A 70 -2.40 -15.38 -10.20
CA CYS A 70 -2.55 -15.83 -11.58
C CYS A 70 -1.63 -15.02 -12.50
N GLU A 71 -1.66 -15.27 -13.81
CA GLU A 71 -0.81 -14.54 -14.77
C GLU A 71 -1.00 -13.02 -14.75
N LYS A 72 -2.18 -12.54 -14.31
CA LYS A 72 -2.49 -11.11 -14.18
C LYS A 72 -2.02 -10.49 -12.86
N GLY A 73 -1.48 -11.30 -11.94
CA GLY A 73 -1.01 -10.87 -10.62
C GLY A 73 -1.82 -11.46 -9.46
N TRP A 74 -1.75 -10.80 -8.31
CA TRP A 74 -2.41 -11.25 -7.08
C TRP A 74 -3.93 -11.04 -7.13
N ILE A 75 -4.66 -12.11 -6.83
CA ILE A 75 -6.12 -12.11 -6.77
C ILE A 75 -6.53 -11.52 -5.43
N HIS A 76 -7.24 -10.40 -5.45
CA HIS A 76 -7.65 -9.70 -4.23
C HIS A 76 -8.43 -10.60 -3.25
N GLN A 77 -9.31 -11.47 -3.74
CA GLN A 77 -10.03 -12.41 -2.88
C GLN A 77 -9.09 -13.44 -2.25
N GLY A 78 -8.05 -13.87 -2.97
CA GLY A 78 -7.02 -14.75 -2.45
C GLY A 78 -6.23 -14.07 -1.32
N LEU A 79 -5.78 -12.83 -1.52
CA LEU A 79 -5.11 -12.04 -0.49
C LEU A 79 -6.00 -11.81 0.75
N LEU A 80 -7.29 -11.52 0.55
CA LEU A 80 -8.26 -11.40 1.64
C LEU A 80 -8.41 -12.72 2.41
N ASN A 81 -8.52 -13.84 1.71
CA ASN A 81 -8.62 -15.17 2.33
C ASN A 81 -7.37 -15.49 3.15
N MET A 82 -6.18 -15.14 2.66
CA MET A 82 -4.94 -15.28 3.42
C MET A 82 -4.95 -14.41 4.68
N GLY A 83 -5.36 -13.13 4.59
CA GLY A 83 -5.49 -12.29 5.79
C GLY A 83 -6.48 -12.85 6.82
N ARG A 84 -7.61 -13.40 6.36
CA ARG A 84 -8.60 -14.09 7.20
C ARG A 84 -8.08 -15.38 7.81
N PHE A 85 -7.25 -16.13 7.10
CA PHE A 85 -6.56 -17.30 7.64
C PHE A 85 -5.71 -16.94 8.87
N PHE A 86 -5.12 -15.74 8.87
CA PHE A 86 -4.42 -15.19 10.04
C PHE A 86 -5.35 -14.49 11.05
N GLY A 87 -6.67 -14.58 10.89
CA GLY A 87 -7.65 -14.04 11.83
C GLY A 87 -7.92 -12.54 11.71
N ILE A 88 -7.61 -11.93 10.55
CA ILE A 88 -7.92 -10.50 10.29
C ILE A 88 -9.21 -10.41 9.49
N ALA A 89 -10.17 -9.63 9.97
CA ALA A 89 -11.40 -9.36 9.23
C ALA A 89 -11.15 -8.39 8.07
N GLY A 90 -12.01 -8.47 7.07
CA GLY A 90 -11.87 -7.66 5.89
C GLY A 90 -12.87 -7.99 4.79
N GLN A 91 -12.89 -7.17 3.75
CA GLN A 91 -13.77 -7.32 2.60
C GLN A 91 -13.12 -6.80 1.31
N CYS A 92 -13.52 -7.38 0.18
CA CYS A 92 -13.11 -6.93 -1.15
C CYS A 92 -14.13 -5.93 -1.69
N HIS A 93 -13.65 -4.79 -2.17
CA HIS A 93 -14.46 -3.78 -2.85
C HIS A 93 -14.11 -3.76 -4.35
N ARG A 94 -15.11 -3.52 -5.19
CA ARG A 94 -15.02 -3.51 -6.66
C ARG A 94 -15.88 -2.40 -7.24
N GLN A 95 -15.41 -1.78 -8.32
CA GLN A 95 -16.11 -0.72 -9.04
C GLN A 95 -16.53 0.46 -8.14
N VAL A 96 -15.69 0.79 -7.15
CA VAL A 96 -15.91 1.89 -6.18
C VAL A 96 -15.05 3.10 -6.51
N THR A 97 -15.26 4.20 -5.79
CA THR A 97 -14.47 5.44 -5.93
C THR A 97 -13.43 5.58 -4.81
N MET A 98 -12.55 6.59 -4.93
CA MET A 98 -11.56 6.88 -3.89
C MET A 98 -12.20 7.33 -2.57
N GLU A 99 -13.42 7.87 -2.61
CA GLU A 99 -14.17 8.27 -1.43
C GLU A 99 -14.51 7.07 -0.54
N GLU A 100 -14.74 5.88 -1.12
CA GLU A 100 -14.91 4.64 -0.34
C GLU A 100 -13.61 4.20 0.35
N VAL A 101 -12.47 4.38 -0.32
CA VAL A 101 -11.15 4.13 0.28
C VAL A 101 -10.90 5.10 1.44
N VAL A 102 -11.22 6.39 1.27
CA VAL A 102 -11.12 7.41 2.32
C VAL A 102 -12.03 7.07 3.50
N SER A 103 -13.28 6.70 3.22
CA SER A 103 -14.25 6.28 4.24
C SER A 103 -13.76 5.07 5.05
N ALA A 104 -13.14 4.08 4.39
CA ALA A 104 -12.51 2.95 5.07
C ALA A 104 -11.33 3.38 5.95
N ILE A 105 -10.46 4.26 5.46
CA ILE A 105 -9.33 4.81 6.23
C ILE A 105 -9.84 5.54 7.48
N ASP A 106 -10.90 6.33 7.35
CA ASP A 106 -11.52 7.09 8.44
C ASP A 106 -12.12 6.20 9.52
N ARG A 107 -12.62 5.01 9.15
CA ARG A 107 -13.05 3.98 10.10
C ARG A 107 -11.89 3.24 10.78
N GLY A 108 -10.64 3.57 10.44
CA GLY A 108 -9.46 2.94 11.01
C GLY A 108 -8.91 1.76 10.20
N SER A 109 -9.50 1.42 9.04
CA SER A 109 -9.06 0.29 8.21
C SER A 109 -7.68 0.50 7.57
N LEU A 110 -7.01 -0.60 7.22
CA LEU A 110 -5.90 -0.63 6.26
C LEU A 110 -6.45 -1.09 4.90
N CYS A 111 -6.07 -0.40 3.83
CA CYS A 111 -6.58 -0.66 2.50
C CYS A 111 -5.44 -1.11 1.57
N ILE A 112 -5.50 -2.34 1.05
CA ILE A 112 -4.67 -2.73 -0.11
C ILE A 112 -5.37 -2.21 -1.36
N VAL A 113 -4.83 -1.15 -1.96
CA VAL A 113 -5.46 -0.42 -3.07
C VAL A 113 -4.80 -0.82 -4.39
N SER A 114 -5.61 -1.16 -5.40
CA SER A 114 -5.15 -1.47 -6.75
C SER A 114 -5.04 -0.20 -7.59
N VAL A 115 -3.83 0.04 -8.08
CA VAL A 115 -3.42 1.23 -8.82
C VAL A 115 -2.70 0.82 -10.11
N THR A 116 -2.52 1.74 -11.06
CA THR A 116 -1.72 1.48 -12.26
C THR A 116 -0.26 1.24 -11.90
N ARG A 117 0.49 0.53 -12.76
CA ARG A 117 1.97 0.39 -12.59
C ARG A 117 2.72 1.72 -12.64
N ALA A 118 2.11 2.74 -13.27
CA ALA A 118 2.63 4.10 -13.32
C ALA A 118 2.19 4.96 -12.12
N PHE A 119 1.61 4.38 -11.07
CA PHE A 119 1.30 5.12 -9.85
C PHE A 119 2.59 5.63 -9.23
N LEU A 120 2.81 6.94 -9.35
CA LEU A 120 3.97 7.60 -8.80
C LEU A 120 3.75 7.88 -7.30
N GLY A 121 4.83 7.86 -6.55
CA GLY A 121 4.84 8.36 -5.18
C GLY A 121 4.54 9.87 -5.10
N GLY A 122 4.45 10.37 -3.88
CA GLY A 122 4.22 11.79 -3.59
C GLY A 122 4.64 12.04 -2.15
N LYS A 123 5.37 13.13 -1.88
CA LYS A 123 6.22 13.47 -0.72
C LYS A 123 6.06 12.70 0.60
N SER A 124 7.15 12.56 1.34
CA SER A 124 7.14 11.97 2.70
C SER A 124 6.12 12.68 3.60
N ALA A 125 5.20 11.91 4.19
CA ALA A 125 4.18 12.43 5.10
C ALA A 125 4.82 13.07 6.35
N GLU A 126 5.95 12.54 6.82
CA GLU A 126 6.71 13.16 7.91
C GLU A 126 7.25 14.53 7.53
N ASP A 127 7.75 14.70 6.31
CA ASP A 127 8.28 15.98 5.84
C ASP A 127 7.15 17.02 5.70
N ILE A 128 5.97 16.59 5.24
CA ILE A 128 4.77 17.44 5.19
C ILE A 128 4.35 17.86 6.59
N LEU A 129 4.24 16.93 7.54
CA LEU A 129 3.86 17.25 8.93
C LEU A 129 4.88 18.18 9.59
N ARG A 130 6.18 17.96 9.37
CA ARG A 130 7.26 18.86 9.85
C ARG A 130 7.09 20.26 9.28
N ALA A 131 6.80 20.39 7.98
CA ALA A 131 6.57 21.68 7.34
C ALA A 131 5.30 22.39 7.85
N MET A 132 4.23 21.65 8.17
CA MET A 132 2.98 22.20 8.71
C MET A 132 3.12 22.70 10.16
N ASN A 133 3.95 22.04 10.97
CA ASN A 133 4.18 22.40 12.38
C ASN A 133 5.04 23.67 12.57
N HIS A 134 5.74 24.13 11.52
CA HIS A 134 6.43 25.41 11.51
C HIS A 134 5.55 26.49 10.84
N GLN A 135 4.68 27.16 11.60
CA GLN A 135 3.74 28.13 11.04
C GLN A 135 4.40 29.35 10.37
N GLY A 136 3.81 29.76 9.23
CA GLY A 136 3.66 31.17 8.84
C GLY A 136 4.17 31.54 7.45
N SER A 137 5.46 31.37 7.17
CA SER A 137 6.11 31.93 5.96
C SER A 137 6.46 30.89 4.90
N LEU A 138 6.61 29.62 5.27
CA LEU A 138 7.07 28.58 4.36
C LEU A 138 5.95 28.00 3.49
N TYR A 139 4.68 28.00 3.93
CA TYR A 139 3.55 27.47 3.18
C TYR A 139 3.44 28.06 1.76
N LEU A 140 3.68 29.37 1.62
CA LEU A 140 3.68 30.05 0.31
C LEU A 140 4.90 29.68 -0.56
N LYS A 141 6.07 29.44 0.06
CA LYS A 141 7.26 28.95 -0.67
C LYS A 141 7.13 27.47 -1.06
N THR A 142 6.46 26.66 -0.25
CA THR A 142 6.22 25.24 -0.53
C THR A 142 5.17 25.08 -1.63
N LYS A 143 4.14 25.93 -1.70
CA LYS A 143 3.18 25.94 -2.82
C LYS A 143 3.87 26.18 -4.16
N ALA A 144 4.77 27.17 -4.23
CA ALA A 144 5.57 27.44 -5.43
C ALA A 144 6.56 26.31 -5.81
N TYR A 145 6.98 25.49 -4.84
CA TYR A 145 7.80 24.30 -5.07
C TYR A 145 6.97 23.08 -5.48
N LEU A 146 5.73 22.95 -4.97
CA LEU A 146 4.76 21.90 -5.32
C LEU A 146 4.25 22.01 -6.76
N GLU A 147 4.22 23.22 -7.33
CA GLU A 147 3.72 23.49 -8.68
C GLU A 147 4.75 23.20 -9.80
N ASN A 148 6.02 22.93 -9.48
CA ASN A 148 7.11 22.83 -10.47
C ASN A 148 7.47 21.39 -10.96
N GLU A 149 6.90 20.31 -10.42
CA GLU A 149 7.26 18.93 -10.82
C GLU A 149 6.16 18.15 -11.58
N ASN A 150 5.06 18.79 -11.96
CA ASN A 150 4.04 18.16 -12.80
C ASN A 150 4.31 18.41 -14.29
N GLN A 151 5.29 17.70 -14.87
CA GLN A 151 5.29 17.50 -16.31
C GLN A 151 4.50 16.24 -16.65
N GLY A 152 3.44 16.44 -17.42
CA GLY A 152 2.38 15.47 -17.69
C GLY A 152 2.90 14.13 -18.23
N PHE A 153 2.44 13.06 -17.59
CA PHE A 153 2.56 11.71 -18.09
C PHE A 153 1.18 11.25 -18.53
N GLU A 154 0.93 11.17 -19.84
CA GLU A 154 -0.30 10.55 -20.35
C GLU A 154 -0.28 9.06 -20.00
N ASN A 155 -1.24 8.65 -19.16
CA ASN A 155 -1.31 7.31 -18.60
C ASN A 155 -1.84 6.32 -19.67
N LYS A 156 -0.93 5.81 -20.52
CA LYS A 156 -1.23 4.78 -21.53
C LYS A 156 -1.32 3.35 -20.96
N PHE A 157 -1.25 3.18 -19.64
CA PHE A 157 -1.30 1.87 -19.00
C PHE A 157 -2.75 1.45 -18.69
N PRO A 158 -3.10 0.15 -18.85
CA PRO A 158 -4.38 -0.36 -18.39
C PRO A 158 -4.54 -0.10 -16.88
N ARG A 159 -5.76 0.26 -16.44
CA ARG A 159 -6.06 0.50 -15.03
C ARG A 159 -5.74 -0.75 -14.19
N GLY A 160 -4.98 -0.60 -13.10
CA GLY A 160 -4.52 -1.70 -12.24
C GLY A 160 -3.10 -2.21 -12.57
N GLY A 161 -2.68 -3.27 -11.86
CA GLY A 161 -1.38 -3.93 -12.09
C GLY A 161 -0.30 -3.63 -11.04
N HIS A 162 -0.60 -2.79 -10.04
CA HIS A 162 0.22 -2.61 -8.85
C HIS A 162 -0.66 -2.48 -7.59
N LEU A 163 -0.10 -2.85 -6.43
CA LEU A 163 -0.80 -2.80 -5.13
C LEU A 163 0.02 -2.00 -4.13
N VAL A 164 -0.68 -1.16 -3.36
CA VAL A 164 -0.11 -0.32 -2.30
C VAL A 164 -0.98 -0.39 -1.04
N VAL A 165 -0.43 -0.09 0.13
CA VAL A 165 -1.22 -0.06 1.39
C VAL A 165 -1.49 1.38 1.77
N ALA A 166 -2.75 1.81 1.67
CA ALA A 166 -3.23 3.12 2.12
C ALA A 166 -3.84 3.01 3.52
N TYR A 167 -3.56 3.97 4.41
CA TYR A 167 -3.93 3.82 5.83
C TYR A 167 -4.19 5.11 6.60
N ASP A 168 -3.91 6.28 6.02
CA ASP A 168 -4.15 7.59 6.66
C ASP A 168 -4.45 8.67 5.60
N GLY A 169 -4.92 9.84 6.04
CA GLY A 169 -5.25 10.97 5.16
C GLY A 169 -4.77 12.31 5.72
N VAL A 170 -4.05 13.08 4.90
CA VAL A 170 -3.72 14.48 5.20
C VAL A 170 -4.88 15.36 4.78
N ARG A 171 -5.39 16.16 5.73
CA ARG A 171 -6.61 16.95 5.56
C ARG A 171 -6.34 18.45 5.67
N GLU A 172 -7.06 19.21 4.87
CA GLU A 172 -7.15 20.67 4.96
C GLU A 172 -8.63 21.04 5.10
N ASN A 173 -8.99 21.74 6.17
CA ASN A 173 -10.39 22.11 6.48
C ASN A 173 -11.36 20.92 6.46
N GLY A 174 -10.93 19.76 6.98
CA GLY A 174 -11.72 18.52 7.00
C GLY A 174 -11.73 17.73 5.69
N VAL A 175 -11.25 18.30 4.59
CA VAL A 175 -11.21 17.65 3.27
C VAL A 175 -9.87 16.93 3.07
N VAL A 176 -9.90 15.67 2.63
CA VAL A 176 -8.68 14.93 2.28
C VAL A 176 -8.02 15.56 1.05
N LYS A 177 -6.75 15.94 1.21
CA LYS A 177 -5.89 16.42 0.12
C LYS A 177 -4.93 15.33 -0.34
N GLN A 178 -4.38 14.56 0.60
CA GLN A 178 -3.46 13.49 0.30
C GLN A 178 -3.84 12.23 1.09
N ILE A 179 -3.57 11.06 0.53
CA ILE A 179 -3.67 9.79 1.24
C ILE A 179 -2.25 9.30 1.51
N VAL A 180 -2.01 8.86 2.74
CA VAL A 180 -0.74 8.27 3.16
C VAL A 180 -0.74 6.78 2.83
N CYS A 181 0.31 6.33 2.17
CA CYS A 181 0.51 4.92 1.83
C CYS A 181 1.95 4.43 1.98
N ASN A 182 2.07 3.12 2.10
CA ASN A 182 3.32 2.39 1.90
C ASN A 182 3.32 1.83 0.48
N HIS A 183 4.38 2.13 -0.27
CA HIS A 183 4.48 1.82 -1.69
C HIS A 183 5.59 0.78 -1.95
N PRO A 184 5.27 -0.52 -2.05
CA PRO A 184 6.28 -1.57 -2.25
C PRO A 184 6.64 -1.68 -3.74
N SER A 185 7.30 -0.67 -4.30
CA SER A 185 7.72 -0.68 -5.71
C SER A 185 8.94 -1.58 -5.93
N SER A 186 9.12 -2.07 -7.16
CA SER A 186 10.41 -2.63 -7.61
C SER A 186 11.35 -1.55 -8.12
N TYR A 187 10.84 -0.32 -8.32
CA TYR A 187 11.64 0.86 -8.61
C TYR A 187 12.09 1.48 -7.28
N PRO A 188 13.40 1.50 -6.97
CA PRO A 188 13.91 1.95 -5.67
C PRO A 188 13.42 3.34 -5.24
N GLU A 189 13.24 4.26 -6.18
CA GLU A 189 12.78 5.63 -5.95
C GLU A 189 11.34 5.71 -5.43
N TRP A 190 10.50 4.71 -5.71
CA TRP A 190 9.12 4.66 -5.24
C TRP A 190 8.92 3.64 -4.11
N ASN A 191 9.89 2.78 -3.87
CA ASN A 191 9.86 1.72 -2.85
C ASN A 191 10.04 2.29 -1.43
N ARG A 192 8.99 2.86 -0.86
CA ARG A 192 9.10 3.63 0.38
C ARG A 192 7.82 3.64 1.22
N ALA A 193 8.01 3.77 2.52
CA ALA A 193 6.95 3.94 3.52
C ALA A 193 6.48 5.39 3.63
N GLY A 194 5.20 5.58 3.99
CA GLY A 194 4.67 6.88 4.42
C GLY A 194 4.69 7.97 3.35
N TRP A 195 4.48 7.62 2.09
CA TRP A 195 4.24 8.61 1.03
C TRP A 195 2.86 9.24 1.23
N ALA A 196 2.77 10.57 1.24
CA ALA A 196 1.52 11.32 1.18
C ALA A 196 1.28 11.78 -0.27
N VAL A 197 0.38 11.08 -0.95
CA VAL A 197 0.12 11.26 -2.38
C VAL A 197 -1.19 12.02 -2.56
N GLU A 198 -1.17 13.07 -3.40
CA GLU A 198 -2.34 13.89 -3.74
C GLU A 198 -3.53 13.04 -4.20
N ILE A 199 -4.73 13.40 -3.74
CA ILE A 199 -5.97 12.66 -4.01
C ILE A 199 -6.26 12.52 -5.50
N ASP A 200 -5.89 13.51 -6.32
CA ASP A 200 -6.11 13.45 -7.76
C ASP A 200 -5.20 12.43 -8.45
N LYS A 201 -3.95 12.28 -7.99
CA LYS A 201 -3.05 11.22 -8.46
C LYS A 201 -3.60 9.82 -8.12
N TRP A 202 -4.25 9.68 -6.96
CA TRP A 202 -4.97 8.45 -6.64
C TRP A 202 -6.13 8.22 -7.60
N ARG A 203 -6.98 9.22 -7.84
CA ARG A 203 -8.13 9.09 -8.76
C ARG A 203 -7.72 8.69 -10.17
N ASP A 204 -6.62 9.24 -10.67
CA ASP A 204 -6.10 8.94 -12.01
C ASP A 204 -5.56 7.51 -12.15
N SER A 205 -5.08 6.94 -11.05
CA SER A 205 -4.42 5.62 -11.05
C SER A 205 -5.29 4.49 -10.49
N PHE A 206 -6.24 4.81 -9.61
CA PHE A 206 -7.08 3.83 -8.92
C PHE A 206 -7.89 3.01 -9.91
N SER A 207 -7.82 1.69 -9.77
CA SER A 207 -8.54 0.78 -10.66
C SER A 207 -10.01 0.60 -10.30
N GLY A 208 -10.50 1.24 -9.24
CA GLY A 208 -11.83 1.00 -8.67
C GLY A 208 -11.92 -0.22 -7.75
N ASN A 209 -10.79 -0.82 -7.36
CA ASN A 209 -10.76 -2.05 -6.57
C ASN A 209 -9.80 -1.92 -5.38
N PHE A 210 -10.24 -2.30 -4.19
CA PHE A 210 -9.36 -2.40 -3.02
C PHE A 210 -9.80 -3.54 -2.10
N ILE A 211 -8.92 -3.90 -1.18
CA ILE A 211 -9.19 -4.82 -0.08
C ILE A 211 -9.13 -4.00 1.21
N GLU A 212 -10.20 -4.04 1.97
CA GLU A 212 -10.26 -3.42 3.29
C GLU A 212 -9.96 -4.47 4.35
N PHE A 213 -9.05 -4.18 5.27
CA PHE A 213 -8.82 -4.96 6.48
C PHE A 213 -9.09 -4.10 7.72
N TYR A 214 -9.71 -4.69 8.73
CA TYR A 214 -10.10 -4.02 9.98
C TYR A 214 -10.05 -5.00 11.15
N ALA A 215 -9.93 -4.46 12.37
CA ALA A 215 -10.08 -5.25 13.58
C ALA A 215 -11.55 -5.71 13.71
N GLU A 216 -11.78 -6.95 14.15
CA GLU A 216 -13.12 -7.34 14.59
C GLU A 216 -13.48 -6.59 15.87
N ASP A 217 -14.71 -6.11 15.96
CA ASP A 217 -15.29 -5.64 17.23
C ASP A 217 -15.31 -6.83 18.20
N GLU A 218 -14.46 -6.81 19.23
CA GLU A 218 -14.42 -7.84 20.28
C GLU A 218 -15.74 -7.94 21.06
N THR A 219 -16.65 -6.98 20.89
CA THR A 219 -17.97 -6.91 21.52
C THR A 219 -19.04 -7.80 20.87
N LYS A 220 -18.73 -8.47 19.76
CA LYS A 220 -19.68 -9.34 19.02
C LYS A 220 -19.38 -10.85 19.12
N ARG A 221 -18.50 -11.27 20.04
CA ARG A 221 -18.23 -12.70 20.32
C ARG A 221 -18.86 -13.15 21.63
#